data_AF-A0A8T5K586-F1
#
_entry.id   AF-A0A8T5K586-F1
#
_cell.length_a   1.000
_cell.length_b   1.000
_cell.length_c   1.000
_cell.angle_alpha   90.00
_cell.angle_beta   90.00
_cell.angle_gamma   90.00
#
_symmetry.space_group_name_H-M   'P 1'
#
loop_
_entity.id
_entity.type
_entity.pdbx_description
1 polymer ?
#
loop_
_entity_poly.entity_id
_entity_poly.type
_entity_poly.pdbx_seq_one_letter_code
_entity_poly.pdbx_strand_id
1 'polypeptide(L)'
;MSRNGSDIRKGIEQNWHEYLSKYANLFSSNEIQGSSPPSVFVGSYGYPKVGIGPMLPPIHGDTTLLDAPERWLGKSLEEIVNYRLNLVRGIQKAGIEETTGRFIESLHELAMSSGSIDSEIEFLKKPTPLPSIDGQNPPFGPLGEIKSAKFSPNSSIKPIENAYYDTDLKAEDAVMKLYNSGIEISKIQKCFSIGMFGKNRKLVPTKWSITATDQIISNDLMHNILEFDIIDRCDVFNFDHLGNLFSVILFPHRWIFEMQEAWHDKNSIGFGTDYESAKGIDHPPSIAGAYFAGKLAVTEYLQKIKRQSGVMIFREIQPEYAVPVGVWQVREGVREAMKKTPQETNSLNEAITLATTRMSISKNEWLAHGNMLKLVAQTTMSDFF
;
A
#
# COMPACT_ATOMS: atom_id res chain seq x y z
N MET A 1 27.91 -7.33 10.86
CA MET A 1 28.01 -7.74 9.44
C MET A 1 26.63 -7.54 8.84
N SER A 2 26.47 -6.61 7.89
CA SER A 2 25.18 -6.48 7.19
C SER A 2 24.94 -7.77 6.39
N ARG A 3 23.75 -8.36 6.53
CA ARG A 3 23.37 -9.52 5.72
C ARG A 3 23.17 -9.01 4.29
N ASN A 4 23.84 -9.63 3.33
CA ASN A 4 23.64 -9.32 1.91
C ASN A 4 22.18 -9.66 1.54
N GLY A 5 21.52 -8.88 0.66
CA GLY A 5 20.14 -9.13 0.23
C GLY A 5 19.90 -10.55 -0.30
N SER A 6 20.92 -11.16 -0.90
CA SER A 6 20.94 -12.58 -1.28
C SER A 6 20.74 -13.53 -0.09
N ASP A 7 21.40 -13.27 1.04
CA ASP A 7 21.31 -14.10 2.24
C ASP A 7 19.94 -13.95 2.91
N ILE A 8 19.38 -12.74 2.91
CA ILE A 8 18.02 -12.47 3.39
C ILE A 8 17.00 -13.26 2.55
N ARG A 9 17.11 -13.21 1.22
CA ARG A 9 16.24 -13.97 0.33
C ARG A 9 16.34 -15.48 0.55
N LYS A 10 17.55 -16.02 0.67
CA LYS A 10 17.76 -17.45 0.99
C LYS A 10 17.15 -17.83 2.33
N GLY A 11 17.29 -16.99 3.36
CA GLY A 11 16.66 -17.21 4.66
C GLY A 11 15.13 -17.27 4.56
N ILE A 12 14.53 -16.37 3.79
CA ILE A 12 13.09 -16.35 3.51
C ILE A 12 12.67 -17.63 2.76
N GLU A 13 13.39 -18.01 1.71
CA GLU A 13 13.10 -19.22 0.93
C GLU A 13 13.21 -20.49 1.79
N GLN A 14 14.23 -20.56 2.67
CA GLN A 14 14.37 -21.67 3.60
C GLN A 14 13.20 -21.74 4.59
N ASN A 15 12.83 -20.61 5.22
CA ASN A 15 11.68 -20.55 6.12
C ASN A 15 10.38 -20.96 5.42
N TRP A 16 10.24 -20.58 4.14
CA TRP A 16 9.10 -20.98 3.33
C TRP A 16 9.06 -22.48 3.07
N HIS A 17 10.19 -23.09 2.73
CA HIS A 17 10.29 -24.55 2.57
C HIS A 17 10.01 -25.30 3.87
N GLU A 18 10.46 -24.76 5.01
CA GLU A 18 10.15 -25.30 6.34
C GLU A 18 8.66 -25.21 6.66
N TYR A 19 8.01 -24.09 6.37
CA TYR A 19 6.57 -23.93 6.52
C TYR A 19 5.78 -24.91 5.64
N LEU A 20 6.12 -25.00 4.36
CA LEU A 20 5.50 -25.95 3.44
C LEU A 20 5.67 -27.40 3.91
N SER A 21 6.83 -27.74 4.47
CA SER A 21 7.09 -29.07 5.03
C SER A 21 6.28 -29.31 6.30
N LYS A 22 6.22 -28.35 7.21
CA LYS A 22 5.46 -28.43 8.47
C LYS A 22 3.96 -28.63 8.23
N TYR A 23 3.40 -27.93 7.25
CA TYR A 23 1.98 -27.99 6.90
C TYR A 23 1.72 -28.80 5.62
N ALA A 24 2.66 -29.66 5.20
CA ALA A 24 2.57 -30.44 3.97
C ALA A 24 1.27 -31.27 3.91
N ASN A 25 0.85 -31.81 5.06
CA ASN A 25 -0.38 -32.58 5.18
C ASN A 25 -1.63 -31.72 4.88
N LEU A 26 -1.64 -30.44 5.25
CA LEU A 26 -2.76 -29.53 4.99
C LEU A 26 -2.80 -29.10 3.52
N PHE A 27 -1.64 -28.97 2.87
CA PHE A 27 -1.53 -28.72 1.43
C PHE A 27 -1.73 -29.98 0.57
N SER A 28 -1.77 -31.16 1.19
CA SER A 28 -2.04 -32.43 0.50
C SER A 28 -3.54 -32.72 0.38
N SER A 29 -4.36 -32.03 1.17
CA SER A 29 -5.83 -32.11 1.14
C SER A 29 -6.40 -31.15 0.10
N ASN A 30 -7.62 -31.45 -0.37
CA ASN A 30 -8.43 -30.51 -1.13
C ASN A 30 -9.26 -29.60 -0.20
N GLU A 31 -9.09 -29.69 1.11
CA GLU A 31 -9.83 -28.91 2.11
C GLU A 31 -8.86 -28.23 3.09
N ILE A 32 -9.12 -26.96 3.38
CA ILE A 32 -8.39 -26.18 4.37
C ILE A 32 -9.40 -25.51 5.31
N GLN A 33 -9.10 -25.58 6.60
CA GLN A 33 -9.83 -24.93 7.67
C GLN A 33 -8.88 -24.04 8.48
N GLY A 34 -9.41 -22.92 8.98
CA GLY A 34 -8.67 -21.99 9.81
C GLY A 34 -9.47 -20.72 10.08
N SER A 35 -8.86 -19.77 10.77
CA SER A 35 -9.44 -18.44 10.98
C SER A 35 -8.87 -17.48 9.93
N SER A 36 -9.68 -17.12 8.94
CA SER A 36 -9.32 -16.12 7.92
C SER A 36 -9.24 -14.74 8.57
N PRO A 37 -8.15 -13.97 8.38
CA PRO A 37 -8.24 -12.53 8.60
C PRO A 37 -9.33 -11.95 7.69
N PRO A 38 -9.80 -10.72 7.93
CA PRO A 38 -10.76 -10.06 7.04
C PRO A 38 -10.08 -9.67 5.72
N SER A 39 -9.81 -10.68 4.90
CA SER A 39 -8.80 -10.64 3.86
C SER A 39 -9.34 -11.30 2.61
N VAL A 40 -9.48 -10.46 1.59
CA VAL A 40 -10.00 -10.80 0.28
C VAL A 40 -9.02 -10.32 -0.78
N PHE A 41 -9.05 -10.97 -1.93
CA PHE A 41 -8.18 -10.64 -3.04
C PHE A 41 -8.96 -10.58 -4.35
N VAL A 42 -8.59 -9.63 -5.20
CA VAL A 42 -9.04 -9.52 -6.59
C VAL A 42 -7.80 -9.42 -7.48
N GLY A 43 -7.61 -10.43 -8.33
CA GLY A 43 -6.48 -10.48 -9.27
C GLY A 43 -6.67 -9.56 -10.47
N SER A 44 -5.56 -9.16 -11.09
CA SER A 44 -5.58 -8.39 -12.36
C SER A 44 -5.45 -9.28 -13.61
N TYR A 45 -5.02 -10.53 -13.45
CA TYR A 45 -4.82 -11.45 -14.57
C TYR A 45 -6.17 -11.86 -15.19
N GLY A 46 -6.30 -11.71 -16.51
CA GLY A 46 -7.52 -12.06 -17.25
C GLY A 46 -8.58 -10.95 -17.31
N TYR A 47 -8.29 -9.75 -16.82
CA TYR A 47 -9.20 -8.60 -16.85
C TYR A 47 -9.86 -8.42 -18.23
N PRO A 48 -11.21 -8.25 -18.32
CA PRO A 48 -12.17 -7.96 -17.25
C PRO A 48 -12.78 -9.19 -16.55
N LYS A 49 -12.25 -10.41 -16.74
CA LYS A 49 -12.62 -11.60 -15.95
C LYS A 49 -11.52 -11.91 -14.94
N VAL A 50 -11.78 -11.60 -13.69
CA VAL A 50 -10.77 -11.61 -12.62
C VAL A 50 -10.96 -12.79 -11.69
N GLY A 51 -9.86 -13.23 -11.08
CA GLY A 51 -9.91 -14.20 -9.98
C GLY A 51 -10.18 -13.48 -8.67
N ILE A 52 -11.21 -13.91 -7.94
CA ILE A 52 -11.59 -13.38 -6.63
C ILE A 52 -11.64 -14.48 -5.58
N GLY A 53 -11.37 -14.13 -4.33
CA GLY A 53 -11.59 -15.05 -3.22
C GLY A 53 -10.94 -14.62 -1.91
N PRO A 54 -11.10 -15.45 -0.86
CA PRO A 54 -10.57 -15.20 0.46
C PRO A 54 -9.08 -15.56 0.56
N MET A 55 -8.46 -15.08 1.62
CA MET A 55 -7.12 -15.48 2.03
C MET A 55 -7.19 -16.16 3.40
N LEU A 56 -6.91 -17.47 3.44
CA LEU A 56 -7.11 -18.32 4.61
C LEU A 56 -5.78 -18.96 5.05
N PRO A 57 -5.31 -18.71 6.27
CA PRO A 57 -4.20 -19.48 6.82
C PRO A 57 -4.73 -20.79 7.44
N PRO A 58 -3.94 -21.89 7.44
CA PRO A 58 -4.33 -23.17 8.01
C PRO A 58 -4.11 -23.21 9.54
N ILE A 59 -4.52 -22.15 10.25
CA ILE A 59 -4.42 -21.99 11.71
C ILE A 59 -5.69 -21.34 12.25
N HIS A 60 -6.06 -21.66 13.49
CA HIS A 60 -7.17 -21.02 14.19
C HIS A 60 -6.71 -19.98 15.20
N GLY A 61 -7.56 -19.00 15.50
CA GLY A 61 -7.34 -17.94 16.49
C GLY A 61 -7.30 -16.54 15.86
N ASP A 62 -6.64 -15.61 16.55
CA ASP A 62 -6.46 -14.26 16.02
C ASP A 62 -5.37 -14.24 14.93
N THR A 63 -5.83 -14.11 13.70
CA THR A 63 -5.01 -14.05 12.49
C THR A 63 -5.04 -12.67 11.85
N THR A 64 -5.66 -11.66 12.49
CA THR A 64 -5.81 -10.30 11.96
C THR A 64 -4.47 -9.68 11.56
N LEU A 65 -3.42 -9.95 12.34
CA LEU A 65 -2.07 -9.48 12.07
C LEU A 65 -1.53 -9.97 10.71
N LEU A 66 -1.99 -11.10 10.16
CA LEU A 66 -1.46 -11.62 8.89
C LEU A 66 -1.81 -10.76 7.67
N ASP A 67 -2.77 -9.85 7.78
CA ASP A 67 -3.17 -8.94 6.71
C ASP A 67 -3.60 -7.56 7.25
N ALA A 68 -2.85 -7.04 8.22
CA ALA A 68 -3.02 -5.70 8.78
C ALA A 68 -1.71 -4.88 8.62
N PRO A 69 -1.44 -4.33 7.41
CA PRO A 69 -0.20 -3.61 7.12
C PRO A 69 0.11 -2.44 8.08
N GLU A 70 -0.92 -1.75 8.56
CA GLU A 70 -0.82 -0.68 9.55
C GLU A 70 -0.19 -1.15 10.88
N ARG A 71 -0.17 -2.46 11.15
CA ARG A 71 0.40 -3.09 12.35
C ARG A 71 1.74 -3.78 12.11
N TRP A 72 2.31 -3.67 10.91
CA TRP A 72 3.59 -4.31 10.55
C TRP A 72 4.80 -3.43 10.80
N LEU A 73 4.61 -2.18 11.26
CA LEU A 73 5.72 -1.34 11.63
C LEU A 73 6.57 -2.00 12.74
N GLY A 74 7.89 -2.03 12.55
CA GLY A 74 8.83 -2.68 13.46
C GLY A 74 9.00 -4.18 13.26
N LYS A 75 8.23 -4.81 12.36
CA LYS A 75 8.42 -6.20 11.95
C LYS A 75 9.58 -6.34 10.96
N SER A 76 10.26 -7.48 11.00
CA SER A 76 11.32 -7.79 10.04
C SER A 76 10.74 -8.10 8.65
N LEU A 77 11.58 -7.99 7.62
CA LEU A 77 11.18 -8.34 6.27
C LEU A 77 10.73 -9.80 6.19
N GLU A 78 11.44 -10.69 6.88
CA GLU A 78 11.12 -12.10 6.96
C GLU A 78 9.77 -12.35 7.65
N GLU A 79 9.47 -11.66 8.76
CA GLU A 79 8.16 -11.77 9.43
C GLU A 79 7.01 -11.40 8.49
N ILE A 80 7.13 -10.27 7.79
CA ILE A 80 6.10 -9.76 6.89
C ILE A 80 5.88 -10.71 5.71
N VAL A 81 6.97 -11.17 5.09
CA VAL A 81 6.88 -12.16 4.01
C VAL A 81 6.22 -13.44 4.50
N ASN A 82 6.54 -13.88 5.71
CA ASN A 82 5.92 -15.08 6.28
C ASN A 82 4.42 -14.89 6.52
N TYR A 83 3.97 -13.71 6.95
CA TYR A 83 2.53 -13.40 7.05
C TYR A 83 1.81 -13.62 5.71
N ARG A 84 2.40 -13.14 4.62
CA ARG A 84 1.83 -13.24 3.27
C ARG A 84 1.86 -14.65 2.70
N LEU A 85 2.93 -15.39 2.96
CA LEU A 85 3.12 -16.76 2.48
C LEU A 85 2.21 -17.76 3.20
N ASN A 86 1.85 -17.48 4.46
CA ASN A 86 0.95 -18.33 5.23
C ASN A 86 -0.51 -18.27 4.76
N LEU A 87 -0.87 -17.26 3.97
CA LEU A 87 -2.22 -17.06 3.46
C LEU A 87 -2.45 -17.84 2.17
N VAL A 88 -3.26 -18.90 2.26
CA VAL A 88 -3.70 -19.66 1.09
C VAL A 88 -4.79 -18.87 0.38
N ARG A 89 -4.59 -18.67 -0.93
CA ARG A 89 -5.53 -17.95 -1.78
C ARG A 89 -6.48 -18.92 -2.44
N GLY A 90 -7.76 -18.78 -2.13
CA GLY A 90 -8.82 -19.33 -2.95
C GLY A 90 -9.12 -18.40 -4.12
N ILE A 91 -9.27 -18.95 -5.32
CA ILE A 91 -9.72 -18.20 -6.49
C ILE A 91 -10.96 -18.84 -7.12
N GLN A 92 -11.95 -18.01 -7.39
CA GLN A 92 -13.05 -18.25 -8.31
C GLN A 92 -13.07 -17.13 -9.36
N LYS A 93 -13.34 -17.46 -10.63
CA LYS A 93 -13.41 -16.44 -11.69
C LYS A 93 -14.77 -15.75 -11.68
N ALA A 94 -14.76 -14.42 -11.78
CA ALA A 94 -15.95 -13.59 -11.91
C ALA A 94 -15.71 -12.45 -12.92
N GLY A 95 -16.76 -11.99 -13.59
CA GLY A 95 -16.72 -10.75 -14.37
C GLY A 95 -16.69 -9.54 -13.44
N ILE A 96 -16.02 -8.45 -13.81
CA ILE A 96 -15.92 -7.27 -12.93
C ILE A 96 -17.26 -6.60 -12.58
N GLU A 97 -18.28 -6.75 -13.43
CA GLU A 97 -19.63 -6.22 -13.19
C GLU A 97 -20.46 -7.15 -12.28
N GLU A 98 -20.01 -8.39 -12.07
CA GLU A 98 -20.65 -9.36 -11.19
C GLU A 98 -20.27 -9.02 -9.74
N THR A 99 -21.03 -8.12 -9.12
CA THR A 99 -20.83 -7.68 -7.72
C THR A 99 -21.87 -8.23 -6.75
N THR A 100 -22.74 -9.12 -7.23
CA THR A 100 -23.82 -9.76 -6.46
C THR A 100 -23.74 -11.28 -6.58
N GLY A 101 -24.45 -11.97 -5.70
CA GLY A 101 -24.50 -13.42 -5.67
C GLY A 101 -23.78 -14.00 -4.46
N ARG A 102 -24.23 -15.20 -4.06
CA ARG A 102 -23.94 -15.80 -2.76
C ARG A 102 -22.45 -15.84 -2.38
N PHE A 103 -21.58 -16.12 -3.34
CA PHE A 103 -20.14 -16.16 -3.08
C PHE A 103 -19.52 -14.77 -2.92
N ILE A 104 -19.94 -13.78 -3.71
CA ILE A 104 -19.43 -12.41 -3.59
C ILE A 104 -19.98 -11.75 -2.31
N GLU A 105 -21.24 -11.98 -1.98
CA GLU A 105 -21.86 -11.52 -0.74
C GLU A 105 -21.16 -12.09 0.49
N SER A 106 -20.75 -13.37 0.45
CA SER A 106 -19.97 -13.95 1.55
C SER A 106 -18.55 -13.36 1.65
N LEU A 107 -17.94 -12.95 0.52
CA LEU A 107 -16.70 -12.15 0.54
C LEU A 107 -16.94 -10.73 1.07
N HIS A 108 -18.11 -10.12 0.83
CA HIS A 108 -18.47 -8.82 1.41
C HIS A 108 -18.54 -8.92 2.94
N GLU A 109 -19.22 -9.96 3.46
CA GLU A 109 -19.29 -10.25 4.90
C GLU A 109 -17.89 -10.44 5.50
N LEU A 110 -17.04 -11.25 4.86
CA LEU A 110 -15.65 -11.44 5.26
C LEU A 110 -14.88 -10.11 5.28
N ALA A 111 -15.00 -9.31 4.22
CA ALA A 111 -14.29 -8.04 4.08
C ALA A 111 -14.72 -7.01 5.13
N MET A 112 -16.00 -6.96 5.52
CA MET A 112 -16.51 -5.98 6.50
C MET A 112 -16.44 -6.43 7.96
N SER A 113 -16.03 -7.67 8.22
CA SER A 113 -15.96 -8.23 9.58
C SER A 113 -14.98 -7.50 10.51
N SER A 114 -15.23 -7.49 11.81
CA SER A 114 -14.38 -6.79 12.79
C SER A 114 -13.10 -7.53 13.18
N GLY A 115 -12.93 -8.80 12.80
CA GLY A 115 -11.80 -9.63 13.20
C GLY A 115 -11.68 -10.90 12.37
N SER A 116 -10.90 -11.86 12.86
CA SER A 116 -10.74 -13.16 12.20
C SER A 116 -12.05 -13.95 12.20
N ILE A 117 -12.31 -14.67 11.11
CA ILE A 117 -13.51 -15.49 10.90
C ILE A 117 -13.10 -16.94 10.69
N ASP A 118 -13.73 -17.87 11.39
CA ASP A 118 -13.56 -19.30 11.10
C ASP A 118 -14.15 -19.65 9.75
N SER A 119 -13.30 -20.24 8.90
CA SER A 119 -13.57 -20.45 7.48
C SER A 119 -13.13 -21.86 7.06
N GLU A 120 -13.89 -22.41 6.12
CA GLU A 120 -13.64 -23.69 5.48
C GLU A 120 -13.63 -23.47 3.97
N ILE A 121 -12.57 -23.88 3.29
CA ILE A 121 -12.46 -23.81 1.83
C ILE A 121 -12.20 -25.21 1.30
N GLU A 122 -13.09 -25.65 0.40
CA GLU A 122 -12.90 -26.84 -0.42
C GLU A 122 -12.43 -26.40 -1.82
N PHE A 123 -11.36 -27.01 -2.32
CA PHE A 123 -10.76 -26.75 -3.60
C PHE A 123 -11.07 -27.85 -4.62
N LEU A 124 -11.10 -27.51 -5.91
CA LEU A 124 -11.22 -28.52 -6.97
C LEU A 124 -9.99 -29.44 -7.03
N LYS A 125 -8.83 -28.90 -6.70
CA LYS A 125 -7.54 -29.60 -6.62
C LYS A 125 -6.73 -28.99 -5.48
N LYS A 126 -5.81 -29.77 -4.93
CA LYS A 126 -4.88 -29.31 -3.89
C LYS A 126 -4.24 -27.97 -4.25
N PRO A 127 -4.25 -26.97 -3.33
CA PRO A 127 -3.57 -25.71 -3.54
C PRO A 127 -2.09 -25.93 -3.83
N THR A 128 -1.58 -25.25 -4.86
CA THR A 128 -0.16 -25.37 -5.25
C THR A 128 0.62 -24.15 -4.79
N PRO A 129 1.76 -24.33 -4.09
CA PRO A 129 2.66 -23.23 -3.79
C PRO A 129 3.22 -22.65 -5.10
N LEU A 130 3.49 -21.34 -5.10
CA LEU A 130 4.22 -20.72 -6.19
C LEU A 130 5.67 -21.24 -6.20
N PRO A 131 6.27 -21.47 -7.38
CA PRO A 131 7.58 -22.10 -7.50
C PRO A 131 8.73 -21.19 -7.01
N SER A 132 8.53 -19.87 -6.96
CA SER A 132 9.53 -18.93 -6.48
C SER A 132 8.91 -17.59 -6.04
N ILE A 133 9.62 -16.90 -5.16
CA ILE A 133 9.36 -15.50 -4.83
C ILE A 133 9.88 -14.65 -5.98
N ASP A 134 9.02 -13.85 -6.59
CA ASP A 134 9.40 -12.86 -7.61
C ASP A 134 10.11 -11.66 -6.95
N GLY A 135 11.07 -11.06 -7.65
CA GLY A 135 11.74 -9.83 -7.19
C GLY A 135 10.92 -8.56 -7.37
N GLN A 136 9.84 -8.60 -8.16
CA GLN A 136 9.05 -7.40 -8.50
C GLN A 136 7.72 -7.30 -7.74
N ASN A 137 7.17 -8.43 -7.30
CA ASN A 137 5.84 -8.48 -6.69
C ASN A 137 5.89 -9.04 -5.27
N PRO A 138 5.02 -8.55 -4.37
CA PRO A 138 4.91 -9.13 -3.05
C PRO A 138 4.64 -10.63 -3.12
N PRO A 139 5.31 -11.43 -2.28
CA PRO A 139 5.10 -12.86 -2.25
C PRO A 139 3.66 -13.16 -1.86
N PHE A 140 3.16 -14.26 -2.40
CA PHE A 140 1.85 -14.75 -2.07
C PHE A 140 1.93 -16.23 -1.71
N GLY A 141 1.09 -16.65 -0.77
CA GLY A 141 0.94 -18.04 -0.45
C GLY A 141 0.33 -18.89 -1.57
N PRO A 142 0.10 -20.19 -1.27
CA PRO A 142 -0.38 -21.17 -2.22
C PRO A 142 -1.71 -20.78 -2.83
N LEU A 143 -1.95 -21.25 -4.06
CA LEU A 143 -3.13 -20.91 -4.84
C LEU A 143 -3.95 -22.17 -5.14
N GLY A 144 -5.27 -22.10 -4.95
CA GLY A 144 -6.20 -23.15 -5.35
C GLY A 144 -7.51 -22.60 -5.92
N GLU A 145 -8.10 -23.33 -6.88
CA GLU A 145 -9.43 -23.01 -7.42
C GLU A 145 -10.52 -23.52 -6.46
N ILE A 146 -11.43 -22.62 -6.06
CA ILE A 146 -12.45 -22.90 -5.05
C ILE A 146 -13.58 -23.76 -5.67
N LYS A 147 -13.96 -24.82 -4.95
CA LYS A 147 -15.19 -25.56 -5.17
C LYS A 147 -16.30 -25.05 -4.25
N SER A 148 -16.01 -24.83 -2.97
CA SER A 148 -16.91 -24.21 -2.02
C SER A 148 -16.14 -23.45 -0.93
N ALA A 149 -16.75 -22.40 -0.39
CA ALA A 149 -16.20 -21.66 0.74
C ALA A 149 -17.32 -21.33 1.73
N LYS A 150 -17.08 -21.58 3.01
CA LYS A 150 -17.99 -21.26 4.11
C LYS A 150 -17.28 -20.37 5.10
N PHE A 151 -17.98 -19.36 5.59
CA PHE A 151 -17.51 -18.40 6.58
C PHE A 151 -18.49 -18.39 7.74
N SER A 152 -17.97 -18.43 8.96
CA SER A 152 -18.80 -18.31 10.15
C SER A 152 -19.32 -16.87 10.29
N PRO A 153 -20.55 -16.66 10.79
CA PRO A 153 -21.05 -15.31 11.05
C PRO A 153 -20.16 -14.55 12.02
N ASN A 154 -19.96 -13.24 11.78
CA ASN A 154 -19.18 -12.36 12.64
C ASN A 154 -19.78 -10.95 12.66
N SER A 155 -19.40 -10.12 13.64
CA SER A 155 -19.83 -8.73 13.68
C SER A 155 -19.21 -7.93 12.53
N SER A 156 -20.04 -7.14 11.86
CA SER A 156 -19.64 -6.18 10.84
C SER A 156 -19.18 -4.87 11.48
N ILE A 157 -18.24 -4.18 10.84
CA ILE A 157 -17.86 -2.81 11.22
C ILE A 157 -18.94 -1.86 10.71
N LYS A 158 -19.69 -1.24 11.64
CA LYS A 158 -20.92 -0.49 11.32
C LYS A 158 -20.73 0.63 10.28
N PRO A 159 -19.65 1.45 10.30
CA PRO A 159 -19.42 2.42 9.23
C PRO A 159 -19.33 1.81 7.83
N ILE A 160 -18.66 0.65 7.70
CA ILE A 160 -18.51 -0.07 6.42
C ILE A 160 -19.85 -0.63 5.96
N GLU A 161 -20.59 -1.26 6.88
CA GLU A 161 -21.93 -1.79 6.61
C GLU A 161 -22.88 -0.70 6.14
N ASN A 162 -22.89 0.46 6.81
CA ASN A 162 -23.70 1.60 6.42
C ASN A 162 -23.34 2.11 5.01
N ALA A 163 -22.04 2.17 4.68
CA ALA A 163 -21.58 2.57 3.35
C ALA A 163 -21.92 1.53 2.27
N TYR A 164 -21.96 0.25 2.63
CA TYR A 164 -22.35 -0.85 1.73
C TYR A 164 -23.84 -0.86 1.41
N TYR A 165 -24.72 -0.56 2.37
CA TYR A 165 -26.16 -0.51 2.12
C TYR A 165 -26.63 0.82 1.51
N ASP A 166 -25.80 1.84 1.52
CA ASP A 166 -26.07 3.11 0.83
C ASP A 166 -25.75 2.98 -0.67
N THR A 167 -26.77 2.66 -1.47
CA THR A 167 -26.63 2.48 -2.92
C THR A 167 -26.52 3.79 -3.70
N ASP A 168 -26.84 4.92 -3.06
CA ASP A 168 -26.75 6.25 -3.66
C ASP A 168 -25.42 6.97 -3.36
N LEU A 169 -24.63 6.45 -2.41
CA LEU A 169 -23.33 6.99 -2.09
C LEU A 169 -22.33 6.78 -3.23
N LYS A 170 -21.63 7.85 -3.63
CA LYS A 170 -20.50 7.71 -4.59
C LYS A 170 -19.35 6.97 -3.92
N ALA A 171 -18.55 6.28 -4.73
CA ALA A 171 -17.42 5.50 -4.21
C ALA A 171 -16.38 6.38 -3.50
N GLU A 172 -16.11 7.57 -4.04
CA GLU A 172 -15.20 8.56 -3.45
C GLU A 172 -15.72 9.05 -2.09
N ASP A 173 -17.00 9.43 -2.02
CA ASP A 173 -17.65 9.85 -0.76
C ASP A 173 -17.62 8.73 0.29
N ALA A 174 -17.83 7.48 -0.11
CA ALA A 174 -17.74 6.32 0.78
C ALA A 174 -16.33 6.14 1.35
N VAL A 175 -15.30 6.20 0.49
CA VAL A 175 -13.89 6.13 0.90
C VAL A 175 -13.57 7.23 1.91
N MET A 176 -13.93 8.48 1.61
CA MET A 176 -13.67 9.62 2.50
C MET A 176 -14.43 9.51 3.82
N LYS A 177 -15.70 9.09 3.80
CA LYS A 177 -16.50 8.89 5.02
C LYS A 177 -15.88 7.83 5.93
N LEU A 178 -15.40 6.72 5.38
CA LEU A 178 -14.77 5.65 6.15
C LEU A 178 -13.41 6.09 6.70
N TYR A 179 -12.59 6.74 5.89
CA TYR A 179 -11.31 7.30 6.30
C TYR A 179 -11.49 8.29 7.47
N ASN A 180 -12.41 9.25 7.34
CA ASN A 180 -12.72 10.23 8.39
C ASN A 180 -13.32 9.59 9.66
N SER A 181 -13.89 8.39 9.55
CA SER A 181 -14.39 7.62 10.70
C SER A 181 -13.29 6.82 11.42
N GLY A 182 -12.03 6.91 10.96
CA GLY A 182 -10.88 6.22 11.56
C GLY A 182 -10.75 4.75 11.15
N ILE A 183 -11.40 4.31 10.06
CA ILE A 183 -11.22 2.96 9.53
C ILE A 183 -9.82 2.86 8.89
N GLU A 184 -9.10 1.77 9.21
CA GLU A 184 -7.78 1.48 8.63
C GLU A 184 -7.85 1.44 7.09
N ILE A 185 -6.87 2.05 6.43
CA ILE A 185 -6.90 2.25 4.97
C ILE A 185 -6.90 0.90 4.23
N SER A 186 -6.11 -0.07 4.69
CA SER A 186 -6.09 -1.42 4.14
C SER A 186 -7.47 -2.09 4.15
N LYS A 187 -8.30 -1.79 5.16
CA LYS A 187 -9.68 -2.27 5.25
C LYS A 187 -10.58 -1.62 4.21
N ILE A 188 -10.46 -0.31 4.02
CA ILE A 188 -11.19 0.44 2.98
C ILE A 188 -10.81 -0.10 1.60
N GLN A 189 -9.50 -0.29 1.35
CA GLN A 189 -8.97 -0.84 0.10
C GLN A 189 -9.53 -2.25 -0.21
N LYS A 190 -9.66 -3.12 0.79
CA LYS A 190 -10.25 -4.45 0.61
C LYS A 190 -11.72 -4.36 0.23
N CYS A 191 -12.51 -3.56 0.96
CA CYS A 191 -13.94 -3.37 0.67
C CYS A 191 -14.17 -2.70 -0.69
N PHE A 192 -13.33 -1.74 -1.06
CA PHE A 192 -13.38 -1.12 -2.38
C PHE A 192 -13.03 -2.12 -3.49
N SER A 193 -12.06 -3.01 -3.25
CA SER A 193 -11.60 -4.03 -4.22
C SER A 193 -12.69 -5.03 -4.59
N ILE A 194 -13.49 -5.52 -3.62
CA ILE A 194 -14.60 -6.43 -3.89
C ILE A 194 -15.93 -5.72 -4.22
N GLY A 195 -15.88 -4.45 -4.60
CA GLY A 195 -16.99 -3.72 -5.20
C GLY A 195 -18.10 -3.37 -4.22
N MET A 196 -17.79 -3.06 -2.96
CA MET A 196 -18.82 -2.70 -1.97
C MET A 196 -19.34 -1.26 -2.09
N PHE A 197 -18.61 -0.36 -2.75
CA PHE A 197 -18.89 1.07 -2.71
C PHE A 197 -19.21 1.66 -4.08
N GLY A 198 -20.07 2.68 -4.08
CA GLY A 198 -20.47 3.41 -5.28
C GLY A 198 -21.83 2.99 -5.86
N LYS A 199 -22.32 3.82 -6.79
CA LYS A 199 -23.54 3.57 -7.56
C LYS A 199 -23.37 2.48 -8.61
N ASN A 200 -22.24 2.49 -9.30
CA ASN A 200 -21.88 1.53 -10.34
C ASN A 200 -20.74 0.64 -9.82
N ARG A 201 -21.10 -0.29 -8.94
CA ARG A 201 -20.14 -1.17 -8.25
C ARG A 201 -19.46 -2.10 -9.22
N LYS A 202 -18.14 -2.23 -9.08
CA LYS A 202 -17.31 -3.18 -9.86
C LYS A 202 -16.28 -3.83 -8.97
N LEU A 203 -15.90 -5.06 -9.30
CA LEU A 203 -14.70 -5.69 -8.75
C LEU A 203 -13.47 -4.98 -9.33
N VAL A 204 -12.61 -4.51 -8.45
CA VAL A 204 -11.38 -3.78 -8.79
C VAL A 204 -10.19 -4.59 -8.32
N PRO A 205 -9.23 -4.93 -9.20
CA PRO A 205 -7.98 -5.57 -8.80
C PRO A 205 -7.35 -4.90 -7.58
N THR A 206 -6.92 -5.69 -6.61
CA THR A 206 -6.47 -5.18 -5.30
C THR A 206 -5.36 -4.14 -5.43
N LYS A 207 -4.44 -4.32 -6.40
CA LYS A 207 -3.40 -3.33 -6.71
C LYS A 207 -3.98 -1.96 -7.09
N TRP A 208 -5.03 -1.93 -7.90
CA TRP A 208 -5.67 -0.69 -8.34
C TRP A 208 -6.53 -0.10 -7.23
N SER A 209 -7.16 -0.94 -6.40
CA SER A 209 -7.90 -0.49 -5.23
C SER A 209 -7.02 0.25 -4.22
N ILE A 210 -5.79 -0.24 -3.99
CA ILE A 210 -4.77 0.42 -3.17
C ILE A 210 -4.50 1.84 -3.70
N THR A 211 -4.11 1.92 -4.97
CA THR A 211 -3.80 3.19 -5.64
C THR A 211 -5.00 4.15 -5.63
N ALA A 212 -6.19 3.67 -5.99
CA ALA A 212 -7.39 4.49 -6.08
C ALA A 212 -7.80 5.04 -4.71
N THR A 213 -7.74 4.22 -3.65
CA THR A 213 -8.06 4.67 -2.30
C THR A 213 -7.09 5.76 -1.84
N ASP A 214 -5.78 5.53 -2.03
CA ASP A 214 -4.76 6.50 -1.63
C ASP A 214 -4.88 7.81 -2.43
N GLN A 215 -5.21 7.73 -3.73
CA GLN A 215 -5.45 8.88 -4.59
C GLN A 215 -6.69 9.68 -4.15
N ILE A 216 -7.82 9.02 -3.89
CA ILE A 216 -9.06 9.69 -3.46
C ILE A 216 -8.79 10.48 -2.18
N ILE A 217 -8.19 9.84 -1.17
CA ILE A 217 -7.93 10.48 0.12
C ILE A 217 -6.92 11.63 -0.03
N SER A 218 -5.80 11.37 -0.72
CA SER A 218 -4.76 12.39 -0.86
C SER A 218 -5.22 13.61 -1.67
N ASN A 219 -6.07 13.44 -2.67
CA ASN A 219 -6.63 14.54 -3.44
C ASN A 219 -7.61 15.37 -2.62
N ASP A 220 -8.51 14.74 -1.86
CA ASP A 220 -9.45 15.46 -0.98
C ASP A 220 -8.69 16.31 0.06
N LEU A 221 -7.69 15.72 0.71
CA LEU A 221 -6.83 16.44 1.67
C LEU A 221 -6.05 17.58 1.00
N MET A 222 -5.51 17.36 -0.20
CA MET A 222 -4.79 18.39 -0.95
C MET A 222 -5.66 19.61 -1.24
N HIS A 223 -6.93 19.43 -1.63
CA HIS A 223 -7.85 20.56 -1.86
C HIS A 223 -8.03 21.42 -0.60
N ASN A 224 -8.10 20.81 0.59
CA ASN A 224 -8.17 21.54 1.85
C ASN A 224 -6.85 22.28 2.15
N ILE A 225 -5.71 21.66 1.83
CA ILE A 225 -4.37 22.22 2.08
C ILE A 225 -4.12 23.50 1.25
N LEU A 226 -4.68 23.60 0.04
CA LEU A 226 -4.53 24.79 -0.80
C LEU A 226 -5.02 26.09 -0.14
N GLU A 227 -5.95 25.99 0.82
CA GLU A 227 -6.54 27.11 1.55
C GLU A 227 -5.74 27.50 2.81
N PHE A 228 -4.69 26.76 3.16
CA PHE A 228 -3.88 27.04 4.34
C PHE A 228 -2.69 27.96 4.05
N ASP A 229 -2.21 28.62 5.10
CA ASP A 229 -1.00 29.44 5.07
C ASP A 229 0.23 28.58 4.71
N ILE A 230 1.14 29.16 3.94
CA ILE A 230 2.39 28.53 3.55
C ILE A 230 3.34 28.48 4.77
N ILE A 231 4.12 27.41 4.91
CA ILE A 231 5.18 27.33 5.91
C ILE A 231 6.25 28.42 5.69
N ASP A 232 6.95 28.80 6.76
CA ASP A 232 7.92 29.91 6.75
C ASP A 232 9.39 29.46 6.67
N ARG A 233 9.65 28.15 6.74
CA ARG A 233 10.98 27.54 6.72
C ARG A 233 10.99 26.18 6.01
N CYS A 234 12.16 25.61 5.83
CA CYS A 234 12.31 24.26 5.30
C CYS A 234 12.44 23.25 6.44
N ASP A 235 11.73 22.13 6.34
CA ASP A 235 11.77 21.03 7.30
C ASP A 235 12.21 19.74 6.61
N VAL A 236 13.18 19.03 7.19
CA VAL A 236 13.66 17.74 6.68
C VAL A 236 13.39 16.63 7.69
N PHE A 237 12.64 15.62 7.25
CA PHE A 237 12.31 14.42 8.02
C PHE A 237 13.02 13.20 7.45
N ASN A 238 13.46 12.29 8.31
CA ASN A 238 14.20 11.09 7.90
C ASN A 238 13.68 9.83 8.61
N PHE A 239 13.49 8.75 7.85
CA PHE A 239 13.12 7.45 8.38
C PHE A 239 13.73 6.30 7.57
N ASP A 240 14.13 5.25 8.28
CA ASP A 240 14.75 4.07 7.68
C ASP A 240 13.83 2.88 7.99
N HIS A 241 13.40 2.16 6.96
CA HIS A 241 12.43 1.08 7.11
C HIS A 241 12.67 -0.02 6.09
N LEU A 242 12.88 -1.25 6.55
CA LEU A 242 13.03 -2.43 5.67
C LEU A 242 14.04 -2.23 4.53
N GLY A 243 15.19 -1.60 4.78
CA GLY A 243 16.17 -1.30 3.73
C GLY A 243 15.75 -0.18 2.77
N ASN A 244 14.77 0.65 3.14
CA ASN A 244 14.39 1.86 2.43
C ASN A 244 14.75 3.07 3.28
N LEU A 245 15.47 4.03 2.70
CA LEU A 245 15.76 5.32 3.30
C LEU A 245 14.78 6.34 2.75
N PHE A 246 13.99 6.95 3.63
CA PHE A 246 13.04 8.00 3.30
C PHE A 246 13.54 9.34 3.83
N SER A 247 13.60 10.32 2.95
CA SER A 247 13.80 11.73 3.31
C SER A 247 12.65 12.55 2.75
N VAL A 248 11.95 13.29 3.62
CA VAL A 248 10.84 14.18 3.22
C VAL A 248 11.26 15.61 3.49
N ILE A 249 11.12 16.46 2.48
CA ILE A 249 11.43 17.88 2.55
C ILE A 249 10.15 18.66 2.38
N LEU A 250 9.85 19.53 3.33
CA LEU A 250 8.89 20.60 3.20
C LEU A 250 9.65 21.91 2.98
N PHE A 251 9.19 22.78 2.10
CA PHE A 251 9.77 24.11 1.89
C PHE A 251 8.71 25.18 1.56
N PRO A 252 8.99 26.48 1.83
CA PRO A 252 8.03 27.57 1.62
C PRO A 252 7.64 27.71 0.15
N HIS A 253 6.48 27.16 -0.22
CA HIS A 253 5.89 27.28 -1.55
C HIS A 253 4.41 26.88 -1.51
N ARG A 254 3.64 27.31 -2.52
CA ARG A 254 2.32 26.72 -2.78
C ARG A 254 2.45 25.24 -3.14
N TRP A 255 1.37 24.47 -3.05
CA TRP A 255 1.40 23.04 -3.32
C TRP A 255 2.06 22.70 -4.66
N ILE A 256 3.23 22.09 -4.55
CA ILE A 256 3.93 21.35 -5.59
C ILE A 256 4.49 20.11 -4.89
N PHE A 257 4.38 18.96 -5.54
CA PHE A 257 4.79 17.69 -4.94
C PHE A 257 5.66 16.95 -5.94
N GLU A 258 6.80 16.45 -5.50
CA GLU A 258 7.61 15.48 -6.24
C GLU A 258 8.00 14.33 -5.32
N MET A 259 7.92 13.11 -5.85
CA MET A 259 8.51 11.93 -5.22
C MET A 259 9.46 11.27 -6.19
N GLN A 260 10.67 10.99 -5.72
CA GLN A 260 11.70 10.30 -6.47
C GLN A 260 12.07 8.99 -5.76
N GLU A 261 12.18 7.93 -6.53
CA GLU A 261 12.69 6.64 -6.09
C GLU A 261 13.99 6.33 -6.80
N ALA A 262 14.91 5.73 -6.06
CA ALA A 262 16.11 5.16 -6.64
C ALA A 262 16.39 3.79 -6.03
N TRP A 263 16.76 2.84 -6.87
CA TRP A 263 17.02 1.46 -6.45
C TRP A 263 18.32 0.94 -7.04
N HIS A 264 19.05 0.18 -6.23
CA HIS A 264 20.26 -0.49 -6.66
C HIS A 264 19.91 -1.72 -7.50
N ASP A 265 20.22 -1.70 -8.80
CA ASP A 265 20.13 -2.85 -9.70
C ASP A 265 21.55 -3.33 -10.06
N LYS A 266 22.07 -4.24 -9.24
CA LYS A 266 23.40 -4.87 -9.37
C LYS A 266 24.52 -3.83 -9.43
N ASN A 267 24.91 -3.40 -10.63
CA ASN A 267 26.00 -2.46 -10.89
C ASN A 267 25.50 -1.10 -11.39
N SER A 268 24.19 -0.87 -11.38
CA SER A 268 23.57 0.38 -11.82
C SER A 268 22.52 0.84 -10.81
N ILE A 269 22.18 2.12 -10.88
CA ILE A 269 21.11 2.72 -10.08
C ILE A 269 19.96 3.04 -11.04
N GLY A 270 18.79 2.47 -10.77
CA GLY A 270 17.55 2.85 -11.44
C GLY A 270 16.91 4.04 -10.74
N PHE A 271 16.23 4.89 -11.51
CA PHE A 271 15.52 6.07 -11.01
C PHE A 271 14.09 6.10 -11.55
N GLY A 272 13.17 6.57 -10.73
CA GLY A 272 11.81 6.94 -11.12
C GLY A 272 11.41 8.23 -10.41
N THR A 273 10.67 9.10 -11.10
CA THR A 273 10.19 10.36 -10.54
C THR A 273 8.81 10.68 -11.08
N ASP A 274 7.96 11.19 -10.21
CA ASP A 274 6.68 11.78 -10.59
C ASP A 274 6.41 13.02 -9.76
N TYR A 275 5.73 13.98 -10.38
CA TYR A 275 5.44 15.26 -9.76
C TYR A 275 4.06 15.78 -10.14
N GLU A 276 3.54 16.70 -9.34
CA GLU A 276 2.32 17.44 -9.64
C GLU A 276 2.38 18.89 -9.13
N SER A 277 1.48 19.70 -9.67
CA SER A 277 1.12 21.01 -9.13
C SER A 277 -0.26 20.94 -8.47
N ALA A 278 -0.83 22.07 -8.06
CA ALA A 278 -2.22 22.17 -7.59
C ALA A 278 -3.27 21.62 -8.58
N LYS A 279 -2.92 21.40 -9.86
CA LYS A 279 -3.80 20.74 -10.85
C LYS A 279 -3.88 19.22 -10.68
N GLY A 280 -3.03 18.63 -9.85
CA GLY A 280 -2.84 17.18 -9.74
C GLY A 280 -1.98 16.61 -10.87
N ILE A 281 -1.70 15.31 -10.76
CA ILE A 281 -0.99 14.54 -11.80
C ILE A 281 -1.92 14.28 -13.01
N ASP A 282 -1.39 14.42 -14.23
CA ASP A 282 -2.14 14.27 -15.49
C ASP A 282 -1.81 12.98 -16.27
N HIS A 283 -0.93 12.15 -15.73
CA HIS A 283 -0.50 10.88 -16.30
C HIS A 283 -0.43 9.79 -15.22
N PRO A 284 -0.47 8.50 -15.60
CA PRO A 284 -0.18 7.42 -14.68
C PRO A 284 1.26 7.53 -14.14
N PRO A 285 1.49 7.56 -12.81
CA PRO A 285 2.82 7.74 -12.27
C PRO A 285 3.79 6.62 -12.68
N SER A 286 5.01 6.99 -13.05
CA SER A 286 6.13 6.08 -13.32
C SER A 286 6.51 5.20 -12.12
N ILE A 287 6.44 5.74 -10.90
CA ILE A 287 6.67 5.01 -9.63
C ILE A 287 5.39 4.36 -9.08
N ALA A 288 4.34 4.30 -9.91
CA ALA A 288 3.08 3.62 -9.66
C ALA A 288 2.45 3.99 -8.30
N GLY A 289 2.06 2.99 -7.50
CA GLY A 289 1.34 3.21 -6.24
C GLY A 289 2.16 3.90 -5.16
N ALA A 290 3.49 3.87 -5.23
CA ALA A 290 4.34 4.51 -4.22
C ALA A 290 4.15 6.02 -4.19
N TYR A 291 3.93 6.64 -5.36
CA TYR A 291 3.60 8.05 -5.50
C TYR A 291 2.42 8.46 -4.62
N PHE A 292 1.28 7.78 -4.78
CA PHE A 292 0.06 8.11 -4.03
C PHE A 292 0.18 7.78 -2.54
N ALA A 293 0.91 6.75 -2.18
CA ALA A 293 1.19 6.42 -0.78
C ALA A 293 2.04 7.49 -0.08
N GLY A 294 3.09 7.98 -0.74
CA GLY A 294 3.90 9.09 -0.24
C GLY A 294 3.10 10.38 -0.16
N LYS A 295 2.34 10.71 -1.21
CA LYS A 295 1.46 11.89 -1.27
C LYS A 295 0.46 11.88 -0.12
N LEU A 296 -0.25 10.77 0.09
CA LEU A 296 -1.22 10.61 1.17
C LEU A 296 -0.59 10.86 2.55
N ALA A 297 0.56 10.24 2.83
CA ALA A 297 1.21 10.42 4.12
C ALA A 297 1.62 11.88 4.39
N VAL A 298 2.05 12.62 3.35
CA VAL A 298 2.40 14.04 3.51
C VAL A 298 1.16 14.92 3.61
N THR A 299 0.10 14.67 2.82
CA THR A 299 -1.13 15.47 2.93
C THR A 299 -1.81 15.28 4.28
N GLU A 300 -1.75 14.08 4.88
CA GLU A 300 -2.20 13.86 6.26
C GLU A 300 -1.46 14.74 7.27
N TYR A 301 -0.14 14.87 7.13
CA TYR A 301 0.66 15.72 7.99
C TYR A 301 0.33 17.21 7.81
N LEU A 302 0.27 17.69 6.57
CA LEU A 302 -0.02 19.09 6.26
C LEU A 302 -1.45 19.48 6.69
N GLN A 303 -2.42 18.57 6.52
CA GLN A 303 -3.78 18.74 7.05
C GLN A 303 -3.77 18.90 8.57
N LYS A 304 -2.98 18.09 9.28
CA LYS A 304 -2.87 18.14 10.74
C LYS A 304 -2.27 19.45 11.24
N ILE A 305 -1.21 19.95 10.59
CA ILE A 305 -0.57 21.22 10.98
C ILE A 305 -1.26 22.46 10.39
N LYS A 306 -2.25 22.27 9.50
CA LYS A 306 -2.99 23.32 8.79
C LYS A 306 -2.05 24.30 8.09
N ARG A 307 -1.15 23.73 7.27
CA ARG A 307 -0.19 24.48 6.47
C ARG A 307 -0.09 23.93 5.06
N GLN A 308 0.33 24.80 4.15
CA GLN A 308 0.68 24.49 2.77
C GLN A 308 2.20 24.50 2.59
N SER A 309 2.70 23.66 1.68
CA SER A 309 4.12 23.55 1.41
C SER A 309 4.38 23.04 -0.01
N GLY A 310 5.54 23.38 -0.56
CA GLY A 310 6.17 22.54 -1.57
C GLY A 310 6.75 21.30 -0.89
N VAL A 311 6.68 20.15 -1.56
CA VAL A 311 7.04 18.85 -0.97
C VAL A 311 7.97 18.11 -1.92
N MET A 312 9.05 17.56 -1.37
CA MET A 312 9.91 16.62 -2.09
C MET A 312 10.18 15.38 -1.23
N ILE A 313 9.96 14.19 -1.79
CA ILE A 313 10.26 12.92 -1.14
C ILE A 313 11.39 12.23 -1.91
N PHE A 314 12.44 11.84 -1.21
CA PHE A 314 13.45 10.92 -1.69
C PHE A 314 13.29 9.57 -1.02
N ARG A 315 13.21 8.51 -1.83
CA ARG A 315 13.22 7.14 -1.36
C ARG A 315 14.37 6.37 -2.01
N GLU A 316 15.38 6.02 -1.22
CA GLU A 316 16.45 5.13 -1.66
C GLU A 316 16.17 3.70 -1.21
N ILE A 317 16.06 2.79 -2.17
CA ILE A 317 15.83 1.36 -1.95
C ILE A 317 17.19 0.67 -1.93
N GLN A 318 17.66 0.30 -0.74
CA GLN A 318 18.95 -0.36 -0.53
C GLN A 318 18.91 -1.85 -0.92
N PRO A 319 20.07 -2.46 -1.22
CA PRO A 319 20.16 -3.89 -1.55
C PRO A 319 19.61 -4.84 -0.48
N GLU A 320 19.50 -4.41 0.78
CA GLU A 320 18.89 -5.21 1.86
C GLU A 320 17.37 -5.38 1.70
N TYR A 321 16.69 -4.54 0.90
CA TYR A 321 15.28 -4.72 0.54
C TYR A 321 15.12 -5.83 -0.51
N ALA A 322 15.43 -7.06 -0.10
CA ALA A 322 15.58 -8.21 -0.98
C ALA A 322 14.25 -8.72 -1.58
N VAL A 323 13.13 -8.42 -0.93
CA VAL A 323 11.79 -8.89 -1.31
C VAL A 323 10.81 -7.73 -1.19
N PRO A 324 10.05 -7.37 -2.24
CA PRO A 324 9.05 -6.33 -2.14
C PRO A 324 7.90 -6.78 -1.22
N VAL A 325 7.43 -5.92 -0.32
CA VAL A 325 6.28 -6.22 0.59
C VAL A 325 5.02 -5.42 0.29
N GLY A 326 5.06 -4.56 -0.72
CA GLY A 326 3.93 -3.76 -1.17
C GLY A 326 4.06 -2.28 -0.79
N VAL A 327 3.13 -1.48 -1.29
CA VAL A 327 3.16 -0.01 -1.22
C VAL A 327 2.88 0.54 0.18
N TRP A 328 2.22 -0.23 1.05
CA TRP A 328 1.92 0.17 2.42
C TRP A 328 3.17 0.63 3.19
N GLN A 329 4.33 0.01 2.95
CA GLN A 329 5.59 0.35 3.65
C GLN A 329 6.07 1.76 3.32
N VAL A 330 5.78 2.25 2.11
CA VAL A 330 6.06 3.64 1.71
C VAL A 330 5.19 4.59 2.53
N ARG A 331 3.89 4.32 2.58
CA ARG A 331 2.93 5.15 3.32
C ARG A 331 3.27 5.20 4.81
N GLU A 332 3.48 4.05 5.43
CA GLU A 332 3.83 3.99 6.86
C GLU A 332 5.23 4.54 7.12
N GLY A 333 6.20 4.30 6.24
CA GLY A 333 7.56 4.86 6.37
C GLY A 333 7.57 6.39 6.33
N VAL A 334 6.82 7.00 5.41
CA VAL A 334 6.66 8.46 5.34
C VAL A 334 5.88 8.98 6.55
N ARG A 335 4.79 8.32 6.97
CA ARG A 335 4.07 8.69 8.21
C ARG A 335 4.98 8.72 9.43
N GLU A 336 5.84 7.71 9.60
CA GLU A 336 6.80 7.67 10.70
C GLU A 336 7.91 8.72 10.59
N ALA A 337 8.37 9.03 9.37
CA ALA A 337 9.28 10.16 9.16
C ALA A 337 8.66 11.46 9.68
N MET A 338 7.42 11.74 9.28
CA MET A 338 6.69 12.97 9.60
C MET A 338 6.20 13.05 11.06
N LYS A 339 6.27 11.95 11.83
CA LYS A 339 6.01 11.96 13.29
C LYS A 339 7.21 12.48 14.09
N LYS A 340 8.42 12.43 13.54
CA LYS A 340 9.64 12.90 14.20
C LYS A 340 9.75 14.42 14.13
N THR A 341 10.56 14.99 15.02
CA THR A 341 10.96 16.40 14.91
C THR A 341 11.85 16.58 13.67
N PRO A 342 11.53 17.53 12.77
CA PRO A 342 12.34 17.79 11.59
C PRO A 342 13.66 18.46 11.93
N GLN A 343 14.60 18.39 10.99
CA GLN A 343 15.75 19.29 10.93
C GLN A 343 15.34 20.53 10.15
N GLU A 344 15.43 21.69 10.79
CA GLU A 344 15.00 22.96 10.22
C GLU A 344 16.15 23.63 9.45
N THR A 345 15.84 24.21 8.28
CA THR A 345 16.78 25.06 7.52
C THR A 345 16.05 26.24 6.88
N ASN A 346 16.81 27.22 6.41
CA ASN A 346 16.26 28.41 5.74
C ASN A 346 16.40 28.37 4.22
N SER A 347 16.97 27.30 3.66
CA SER A 347 17.24 27.16 2.24
C SER A 347 16.89 25.77 1.75
N LEU A 348 16.14 25.71 0.64
CA LEU A 348 15.84 24.46 -0.04
C LEU A 348 17.13 23.70 -0.40
N ASN A 349 18.18 24.41 -0.81
CA ASN A 349 19.45 23.78 -1.16
C ASN A 349 20.14 23.11 0.05
N GLU A 350 20.04 23.71 1.24
CA GLU A 350 20.53 23.13 2.49
C GLU A 350 19.66 21.93 2.91
N ALA A 351 18.34 22.06 2.79
CA ALA A 351 17.41 20.98 3.08
C ALA A 351 17.68 19.74 2.22
N ILE A 352 17.95 19.93 0.92
CA ILE A 352 18.32 18.85 0.00
C ILE A 352 19.65 18.21 0.41
N THR A 353 20.65 19.01 0.78
CA THR A 353 21.93 18.49 1.27
C THR A 353 21.70 17.60 2.49
N LEU A 354 20.94 18.08 3.49
CA LEU A 354 20.61 17.30 4.68
C LEU A 354 19.87 16.00 4.35
N ALA A 355 18.85 16.07 3.48
CA ALA A 355 18.06 14.92 3.06
C ALA A 355 18.89 13.82 2.39
N THR A 356 19.93 14.20 1.63
CA THR A 356 20.81 13.26 0.93
C THR A 356 22.03 12.81 1.74
N THR A 357 22.30 13.40 2.91
CA THR A 357 23.52 13.12 3.69
C THR A 357 23.61 11.66 4.16
N ARG A 358 22.45 11.01 4.38
CA ARG A 358 22.35 9.62 4.83
C ARG A 358 22.17 8.62 3.68
N MET A 359 22.03 9.12 2.47
CA MET A 359 21.81 8.33 1.26
C MET A 359 23.15 7.96 0.63
N SER A 360 23.20 6.83 -0.10
CA SER A 360 24.39 6.47 -0.85
C SER A 360 24.46 7.21 -2.20
N ILE A 361 23.30 7.62 -2.70
CA ILE A 361 23.14 8.37 -3.94
C ILE A 361 23.45 9.84 -3.70
N SER A 362 24.28 10.42 -4.58
CA SER A 362 24.72 11.79 -4.42
C SER A 362 23.57 12.79 -4.65
N LYS A 363 23.67 13.95 -3.98
CA LYS A 363 22.77 15.08 -4.23
C LYS A 363 22.64 15.43 -5.71
N ASN A 364 23.75 15.41 -6.45
CA ASN A 364 23.74 15.78 -7.86
C ASN A 364 22.96 14.79 -8.71
N GLU A 365 23.02 13.49 -8.40
CA GLU A 365 22.24 12.47 -9.10
C GLU A 365 20.75 12.64 -8.84
N TRP A 366 20.33 12.84 -7.59
CA TRP A 366 18.94 13.16 -7.26
C TRP A 366 18.43 14.39 -8.02
N LEU A 367 19.23 15.46 -8.09
CA LEU A 367 18.83 16.68 -8.80
C LEU A 367 18.83 16.53 -10.33
N ALA A 368 19.70 15.69 -10.89
CA ALA A 368 19.73 15.43 -12.32
C ALA A 368 18.50 14.64 -12.80
N HIS A 369 17.96 13.77 -11.94
CA HIS A 369 16.76 12.97 -12.22
C HIS A 369 15.46 13.62 -11.74
N GLY A 370 15.54 14.67 -10.92
CA GLY A 370 14.38 15.42 -10.41
C GLY A 370 13.87 16.54 -11.32
N ASN A 371 12.67 16.99 -11.02
CA ASN A 371 11.98 18.11 -11.67
C ASN A 371 11.71 19.28 -10.72
N MET A 372 11.88 19.11 -9.39
CA MET A 372 11.56 20.14 -8.40
C MET A 372 12.18 21.51 -8.69
N LEU A 373 13.47 21.57 -9.04
CA LEU A 373 14.13 22.85 -9.33
C LEU A 373 13.52 23.58 -10.53
N LYS A 374 13.00 22.83 -11.52
CA LYS A 374 12.29 23.42 -12.68
C LYS A 374 10.91 23.92 -12.26
N LEU A 375 10.21 23.18 -11.39
CA LEU A 375 8.89 23.54 -10.88
C LEU A 375 8.94 24.81 -10.03
N VAL A 376 9.95 24.93 -9.16
CA VAL A 376 10.16 26.14 -8.34
C VAL A 376 10.54 27.35 -9.20
N ALA A 377 11.26 27.14 -10.30
CA ALA A 377 11.62 28.22 -11.23
C ALA A 377 10.47 28.67 -12.13
N GLN A 378 9.45 27.83 -12.35
CA GLN A 378 8.24 28.20 -13.07
C GLN A 378 7.39 29.11 -12.18
N THR A 379 7.46 30.41 -12.44
CA THR A 379 6.66 31.42 -11.75
C THR A 379 5.17 31.16 -11.98
N THR A 380 4.37 31.26 -10.92
CA THR A 380 2.92 31.19 -11.05
C THR A 380 2.40 32.52 -11.58
N MET A 381 1.29 32.52 -12.34
CA MET A 381 0.69 33.78 -12.83
C MET A 381 0.34 34.75 -11.68
N SER A 382 0.14 34.25 -10.47
CA SER A 382 -0.07 35.05 -9.26
C SER A 382 1.17 35.80 -8.76
N ASP A 383 2.38 35.44 -9.20
CA ASP A 383 3.60 36.19 -8.90
C ASP A 383 3.79 37.39 -9.85
N PHE A 384 2.92 37.52 -10.86
CA PHE A 384 2.93 38.60 -11.86
C PHE A 384 1.89 39.71 -11.61
N PHE A 385 1.02 39.57 -10.60
CA PHE A 385 -0.06 40.54 -10.31
C PHE A 385 -0.05 41.03 -8.87
#